data_AF-X7RVT2-F1
#
_entry.id   AF-X7RVT2-F1
#
_cell.length_a   1.000
_cell.length_b   1.000
_cell.length_c   1.000
_cell.angle_alpha   90.00
_cell.angle_beta   90.00
_cell.angle_gamma   90.00
#
_symmetry.space_group_name_H-M   'P 1'
#
loop_
_entity.id
_entity.type
_entity.pdbx_description
1 polymer ?
#
loop_
_entity_poly.entity_id
_entity_poly.type
_entity_poly.pdbx_seq_one_letter_code
_entity_poly.pdbx_strand_id
1 'polypeptide(L)'
;MLNDTFIFLDEFSDTELYIFLNRCKEKILKFIWKEKNIEIIGKYQEQLESCYSTEESFDLPEIGYDAVVYKVLSKVEEEYFEWLDFSDWNDCLSIEISIYNYPDEIRNLDNEIIWTKENIKREHIDIINEKNKKLEELKRKGREYFKYLDELEILRREKVNTPKREEELIKKIEEREEIGRQYAEYKRNLKKWIKFMKKYLTNNEYTY
;
A
#
# COMPACT_ATOMS: atom_id res chain seq x y z
N MET A 1 -26.91 -3.84 16.69
CA MET A 1 -26.13 -3.35 17.84
C MET A 1 -24.84 -4.14 17.97
N LEU A 2 -23.79 -3.61 17.36
CA LEU A 2 -22.42 -3.60 17.88
C LEU A 2 -21.89 -2.27 17.37
N ASN A 3 -21.75 -1.33 18.28
CA ASN A 3 -21.12 -0.04 18.02
C ASN A 3 -19.62 -0.31 17.78
N ASP A 4 -19.28 -0.83 16.62
CA ASP A 4 -17.95 -0.63 16.05
C ASP A 4 -17.93 0.81 15.51
N THR A 5 -18.10 1.76 16.43
CA THR A 5 -17.69 3.14 16.20
C THR A 5 -16.18 3.07 16.12
N PHE A 6 -15.67 2.69 14.96
CA PHE A 6 -14.29 2.96 14.60
C PHE A 6 -14.08 4.42 14.93
N ILE A 7 -13.19 4.69 15.88
CA ILE A 7 -12.64 6.03 16.03
C ILE A 7 -11.88 6.23 14.71
N PHE A 8 -12.57 6.78 13.72
CA PHE A 8 -11.93 7.36 12.57
C PHE A 8 -10.97 8.40 13.18
N LEU A 9 -9.68 8.21 12.95
CA LEU A 9 -8.70 9.27 13.13
C LEU A 9 -9.12 10.34 12.12
N ASP A 10 -10.06 11.18 12.52
CA ASP A 10 -10.60 12.30 11.74
C ASP A 10 -9.50 13.31 11.39
N GLU A 11 -8.27 13.11 11.88
CA GLU A 11 -7.16 14.01 11.69
C GLU A 11 -5.84 13.22 11.59
N PHE A 12 -5.52 12.62 10.43
CA PHE A 12 -4.10 12.38 10.10
C PHE A 12 -3.28 13.66 10.25
N SER A 13 -3.95 14.82 10.10
CA SER A 13 -3.42 16.15 10.37
C SER A 13 -2.77 16.32 11.74
N ASP A 14 -3.16 15.49 12.71
CA ASP A 14 -2.69 15.56 14.10
C ASP A 14 -1.66 14.48 14.45
N THR A 15 -1.27 13.65 13.47
CA THR A 15 -0.25 12.62 13.68
C THR A 15 1.16 13.22 13.72
N GLU A 16 2.03 12.64 14.57
CA GLU A 16 3.39 13.15 14.76
C GLU A 16 4.21 13.11 13.47
N LEU A 17 3.98 12.10 12.63
CA LEU A 17 4.59 11.97 11.31
C LEU A 17 4.14 13.11 10.40
N TYR A 18 2.84 13.36 10.30
CA TYR A 18 2.32 14.38 9.41
C TYR A 18 2.77 15.79 9.81
N ILE A 19 2.69 16.12 11.11
CA ILE A 19 3.20 17.40 11.65
C ILE A 19 4.68 17.56 11.31
N PHE A 20 5.47 16.49 11.43
CA PHE A 20 6.88 16.51 11.07
C PHE A 20 7.10 16.74 9.56
N LEU A 21 6.40 16.00 8.69
CA LEU A 21 6.52 16.13 7.24
C LEU A 21 6.11 17.53 6.76
N ASN A 22 5.06 18.11 7.35
CA ASN A 22 4.63 19.47 7.06
C ASN A 22 5.67 20.53 7.42
N ARG A 23 6.46 20.33 8.48
CA ARG A 23 7.58 21.22 8.83
C ARG A 23 8.78 21.06 7.89
N CYS A 24 8.83 19.98 7.13
CA CYS A 24 9.93 19.64 6.23
C CYS A 24 9.58 19.75 4.74
N LYS A 25 8.45 20.37 4.36
CA LYS A 25 8.00 20.48 2.95
C LYS A 25 9.07 21.00 2.00
N GLU A 26 9.88 21.97 2.42
CA GLU A 26 10.93 22.52 1.54
C GLU A 26 12.20 21.65 1.42
N LYS A 27 12.26 20.51 2.13
CA LYS A 27 13.44 19.66 2.21
C LYS A 27 13.35 18.45 1.30
N ILE A 28 14.51 18.04 0.77
CA ILE A 28 14.70 16.70 0.23
C ILE A 28 14.99 15.78 1.41
N LEU A 29 14.23 14.69 1.50
CA LEU A 29 14.29 13.74 2.60
C LEU A 29 14.64 12.36 2.08
N LYS A 30 15.30 11.57 2.91
CA LYS A 30 15.53 10.14 2.69
C LYS A 30 14.63 9.36 3.65
N PHE A 31 13.78 8.50 3.10
CA PHE A 31 12.85 7.62 3.79
C PHE A 31 13.38 6.19 3.80
N ILE A 32 13.36 5.53 4.95
CA ILE A 32 13.95 4.19 5.13
C ILE A 32 12.93 3.24 5.74
N TRP A 33 12.69 2.10 5.07
CA TRP A 33 11.96 0.94 5.61
C TRP A 33 12.95 -0.22 5.78
N LYS A 34 13.45 -0.39 7.01
CA LYS A 34 14.50 -1.35 7.36
C LYS A 34 14.07 -2.79 7.13
N GLU A 35 12.86 -3.16 7.56
CA GLU A 35 12.36 -4.53 7.42
C GLU A 35 12.23 -4.97 5.96
N LYS A 36 12.00 -4.02 5.06
CA LYS A 36 11.84 -4.25 3.62
C LYS A 36 13.11 -3.96 2.82
N ASN A 37 14.17 -3.46 3.47
CA ASN A 37 15.38 -2.98 2.82
C ASN A 37 15.10 -1.94 1.72
N ILE A 38 14.15 -1.03 1.95
CA ILE A 38 13.76 0.02 0.99
C ILE A 38 14.31 1.37 1.46
N GLU A 39 14.94 2.10 0.55
CA GLU A 39 15.38 3.47 0.73
C GLU A 39 14.90 4.35 -0.42
N ILE A 40 14.22 5.45 -0.09
CA ILE A 40 13.72 6.40 -1.09
C ILE A 40 14.15 7.81 -0.75
N ILE A 41 14.76 8.50 -1.72
CA ILE A 41 15.00 9.94 -1.62
C ILE A 41 13.83 10.63 -2.32
N GLY A 42 13.17 11.55 -1.63
CA GLY A 42 12.02 12.27 -2.16
C GLY A 42 12.05 13.76 -1.85
N LYS A 43 11.37 14.54 -2.68
CA LYS A 43 11.06 15.97 -2.44
C LYS A 43 9.57 16.12 -2.28
N TYR A 44 9.12 16.90 -1.30
CA TYR A 44 7.70 17.19 -1.13
C TYR A 44 7.09 17.68 -2.44
N GLN A 45 5.91 17.15 -2.76
CA GLN A 45 5.15 17.51 -3.93
C GLN A 45 3.85 18.20 -3.52
N GLU A 46 3.02 17.52 -2.75
CA GLU A 46 1.68 17.99 -2.39
C GLU A 46 1.12 17.22 -1.18
N GLN A 47 0.07 17.76 -0.56
CA GLN A 47 -0.71 17.06 0.46
C GLN A 47 -2.01 16.56 -0.19
N LEU A 48 -2.35 15.29 0.02
CA LEU A 48 -3.66 14.76 -0.37
C LEU A 48 -4.64 14.99 0.77
N GLU A 49 -5.67 15.80 0.51
CA GLU A 49 -6.84 15.89 1.39
C GLU A 49 -7.75 14.68 1.12
N SER A 50 -8.39 14.20 2.18
CA SER A 50 -9.10 12.93 2.17
C SER A 50 -10.13 12.82 1.03
N CYS A 51 -9.94 11.83 0.16
CA CYS A 51 -10.93 11.44 -0.85
C CYS A 51 -11.94 10.46 -0.24
N TYR A 52 -12.63 10.86 0.84
CA TYR A 52 -13.78 10.08 1.33
C TYR A 52 -14.95 10.24 0.35
N SER A 53 -14.98 9.45 -0.71
CA SER A 53 -16.22 9.22 -1.45
C SER A 53 -17.02 8.15 -0.71
N THR A 54 -17.99 8.59 0.10
CA THR A 54 -19.16 7.82 0.59
C THR A 54 -18.90 6.49 1.30
N GLU A 55 -19.16 6.48 2.61
CA GLU A 55 -19.33 5.32 3.50
C GLU A 55 -19.68 3.98 2.80
N GLU A 56 -18.68 3.18 2.46
CA GLU A 56 -18.84 1.74 2.20
C GLU A 56 -17.83 0.93 3.04
N SER A 57 -18.04 -0.38 3.09
CA SER A 57 -17.22 -1.29 3.89
C SER A 57 -15.77 -1.29 3.44
N PHE A 58 -14.84 -1.23 4.41
CA PHE A 58 -13.38 -1.35 4.25
C PHE A 58 -12.98 -2.28 3.09
N ASP A 59 -12.71 -1.70 1.93
CA ASP A 59 -12.28 -2.43 0.75
C ASP A 59 -10.75 -2.32 0.58
N LEU A 60 -10.13 -3.32 -0.06
CA LEU A 60 -8.70 -3.29 -0.42
C LEU A 60 -8.21 -1.98 -1.10
N PRO A 61 -9.04 -1.23 -1.86
CA PRO A 61 -8.69 0.09 -2.42
C PRO A 61 -8.82 1.27 -1.44
N GLU A 62 -9.45 1.11 -0.27
CA GLU A 62 -9.75 2.20 0.67
C GLU A 62 -8.64 2.47 1.70
N ILE A 63 -7.53 1.74 1.61
CA ILE A 63 -6.32 2.04 2.36
C ILE A 63 -5.66 3.23 1.70
N GLY A 64 -5.96 4.45 2.12
CA GLY A 64 -5.12 5.54 1.63
C GLY A 64 -5.40 6.96 2.06
N TYR A 65 -6.62 7.36 2.41
CA TYR A 65 -6.89 8.79 2.29
C TYR A 65 -6.71 9.60 3.57
N ASP A 66 -5.43 9.74 3.91
CA ASP A 66 -4.77 10.96 4.38
C ASP A 66 -3.23 10.78 4.26
N ALA A 67 -2.60 11.41 3.27
CA ALA A 67 -1.17 11.18 2.95
C ALA A 67 -0.43 12.43 2.48
N VAL A 68 0.89 12.40 2.60
CA VAL A 68 1.79 13.40 2.02
C VAL A 68 2.51 12.81 0.83
N VAL A 69 2.42 13.48 -0.32
CA VAL A 69 3.01 13.03 -1.58
C VAL A 69 4.42 13.58 -1.72
N TYR A 70 5.38 12.70 -1.97
CA TYR A 70 6.76 13.05 -2.27
C TYR A 70 7.12 12.61 -3.68
N LYS A 71 7.59 13.54 -4.51
CA LYS A 71 8.25 13.21 -5.77
C LYS A 71 9.48 12.39 -5.47
N VAL A 72 9.56 11.20 -6.04
CA VAL A 72 10.68 10.28 -5.89
C VAL A 72 11.83 10.76 -6.73
N LEU A 73 12.96 10.98 -6.07
CA LEU A 73 14.22 11.34 -6.69
C LEU A 73 15.15 10.15 -6.79
N SER A 74 15.06 9.10 -5.96
CA SER A 74 15.95 7.92 -6.03
C SER A 74 15.53 6.89 -7.11
N LYS A 75 16.41 5.94 -7.41
CA LYS A 75 16.04 4.75 -8.20
C LYS A 75 15.05 3.92 -7.38
N VAL A 76 14.10 3.28 -8.07
CA VAL A 76 13.07 2.44 -7.46
C VAL A 76 13.15 1.04 -8.07
N GLU A 77 12.85 0.01 -7.29
CA GLU A 77 12.82 -1.38 -7.75
C GLU A 77 11.38 -1.88 -7.87
N GLU A 78 11.13 -2.85 -8.75
CA GLU A 78 9.78 -3.36 -9.03
C GLU A 78 9.12 -3.99 -7.78
N GLU A 79 9.93 -4.56 -6.90
CA GLU A 79 9.49 -5.15 -5.63
C GLU A 79 8.98 -4.13 -4.61
N TYR A 80 9.37 -2.85 -4.70
CA TYR A 80 8.93 -1.82 -3.76
C TYR A 80 7.43 -1.52 -3.91
N PHE A 81 6.87 -1.76 -5.10
CA PHE A 81 5.45 -1.53 -5.40
C PHE A 81 4.51 -2.51 -4.69
N GLU A 82 5.04 -3.61 -4.13
CA GLU A 82 4.24 -4.51 -3.28
C GLU A 82 4.03 -3.94 -1.86
N TRP A 83 4.90 -3.00 -1.45
CA TRP A 83 5.00 -2.52 -0.08
C TRP A 83 4.60 -1.05 0.08
N LEU A 84 4.78 -0.25 -0.96
CA LEU A 84 4.58 1.19 -0.92
C LEU A 84 3.57 1.61 -1.97
N ASP A 85 2.83 2.67 -1.65
CA ASP A 85 1.90 3.27 -2.58
C ASP A 85 2.59 4.38 -3.36
N PHE A 86 2.52 4.27 -4.67
CA PHE A 86 3.13 5.24 -5.56
C PHE A 86 2.09 5.69 -6.59
N SER A 87 2.22 6.94 -7.01
CA SER A 87 1.35 7.59 -7.98
C SER A 87 2.14 8.32 -9.06
N ASP A 88 1.54 8.41 -10.25
CA ASP A 88 2.01 9.33 -11.28
C ASP A 88 1.32 10.67 -11.03
N TRP A 89 2.07 11.59 -10.44
CA TRP A 89 1.54 12.89 -10.07
C TRP A 89 2.33 13.96 -10.80
N ASN A 90 1.66 14.81 -11.57
CA ASN A 90 2.30 15.87 -12.36
C ASN A 90 3.49 15.36 -13.21
N ASP A 91 3.27 14.27 -13.95
CA ASP A 91 4.27 13.62 -14.82
C ASP A 91 5.55 13.17 -14.07
N CYS A 92 5.46 12.94 -12.76
CA CYS A 92 6.57 12.40 -11.99
C CYS A 92 6.14 11.26 -11.07
N LEU A 93 7.07 10.31 -10.91
CA LEU A 93 6.94 9.26 -9.92
C LEU A 93 6.87 9.87 -8.53
N SER A 94 5.79 9.60 -7.82
CA SER A 94 5.58 10.04 -6.45
C SER A 94 5.27 8.87 -5.54
N ILE A 95 5.68 8.98 -4.27
CA ILE A 95 5.35 8.04 -3.20
C ILE A 95 4.43 8.74 -2.20
N GLU A 96 3.43 8.02 -1.73
CA GLU A 96 2.51 8.49 -0.69
C GLU A 96 2.98 8.03 0.68
N ILE A 97 3.33 9.00 1.53
CA ILE A 97 3.74 8.76 2.91
C ILE A 97 2.55 9.01 3.82
N SER A 98 2.08 7.96 4.49
CA SER A 98 0.95 7.99 5.42
C SER A 98 1.27 7.24 6.71
N ILE A 99 0.36 7.28 7.69
CA ILE A 99 0.46 6.45 8.89
C ILE A 99 0.27 4.95 8.62
N TYR A 100 -0.17 4.52 7.43
CA TYR A 100 -0.28 3.10 7.12
C TYR A 100 1.02 2.53 6.54
N ASN A 101 1.75 3.36 5.80
CA ASN A 101 2.98 3.01 5.09
C ASN A 101 4.18 3.88 5.55
N TYR A 102 4.24 4.24 6.83
CA TYR A 102 5.29 5.12 7.36
C TYR A 102 6.68 4.46 7.36
N PRO A 103 7.77 5.24 7.18
CA PRO A 103 9.13 4.75 7.24
C PRO A 103 9.57 4.43 8.67
N ASP A 104 10.57 3.57 8.85
CA ASP A 104 11.22 3.38 10.16
C ASP A 104 11.99 4.62 10.59
N GLU A 105 12.64 5.29 9.63
CA GLU A 105 13.45 6.49 9.84
C GLU A 105 13.32 7.46 8.67
N ILE A 106 13.44 8.75 8.98
CA ILE A 106 13.61 9.81 7.98
C ILE A 106 14.92 10.52 8.26
N ARG A 107 15.71 10.74 7.21
CA ARG A 107 17.01 11.38 7.25
C ARG A 107 17.08 12.61 6.36
N ASN A 108 17.97 13.53 6.72
CA ASN A 108 18.37 14.63 5.83
C ASN A 108 19.44 14.13 4.81
N LEU A 109 19.90 15.02 3.93
CA LEU A 109 20.93 14.70 2.93
C LEU A 109 22.31 14.44 3.53
N ASP A 110 22.58 14.96 4.74
CA ASP A 110 23.78 14.65 5.52
C ASP A 110 23.71 13.27 6.21
N ASN A 111 22.63 12.51 5.94
CA ASN A 111 22.34 11.18 6.48
C ASN A 111 22.12 11.17 8.01
N GLU A 112 21.80 12.31 8.61
CA GLU A 112 21.40 12.42 10.00
C GLU A 112 19.93 11.99 10.16
N ILE A 113 19.64 11.21 11.20
CA ILE A 113 18.29 10.81 11.54
C ILE A 113 17.57 12.00 12.17
N ILE A 114 16.52 12.48 11.51
CA ILE A 114 15.74 13.65 11.93
C ILE A 114 14.33 13.26 12.40
N TRP A 115 13.90 12.03 12.13
CA TRP A 115 12.67 11.45 12.65
C TRP A 115 12.77 9.92 12.67
N THR A 116 12.11 9.29 13.64
CA THR A 116 12.00 7.83 13.74
C THR A 116 10.57 7.42 14.07
N LYS A 117 10.21 6.19 13.76
CA LYS A 117 8.90 5.62 14.13
C LYS A 117 8.62 5.61 15.64
N GLU A 118 9.65 5.71 16.48
CA GLU A 118 9.49 5.82 17.95
C GLU A 118 8.80 7.11 18.37
N ASN A 119 8.75 8.11 17.48
CA ASN A 119 8.01 9.35 17.70
C ASN A 119 6.48 9.15 17.61
N ILE A 120 6.01 8.05 17.03
CA ILE A 120 4.58 7.76 16.90
C ILE A 120 4.05 7.29 18.26
N LYS A 121 2.94 7.87 18.72
CA LYS A 121 2.27 7.41 19.94
C LYS A 121 1.82 5.96 19.79
N ARG A 122 1.90 5.22 20.89
CA ARG A 122 1.51 3.81 20.95
C ARG A 122 0.06 3.56 20.50
N GLU A 123 -0.85 4.47 20.85
CA GLU A 123 -2.26 4.40 20.43
C GLU A 123 -2.43 4.41 18.90
N HIS A 124 -1.63 5.21 18.18
CA HIS A 124 -1.61 5.21 16.72
C HIS A 124 -1.00 3.91 16.18
N ILE A 125 0.08 3.43 16.79
CA ILE A 125 0.74 2.17 16.38
C ILE A 125 -0.23 0.98 16.46
N ASP A 126 -1.01 0.87 17.53
CA ASP A 126 -1.94 -0.23 17.73
C ASP A 126 -3.05 -0.23 16.64
N ILE A 127 -3.60 0.95 16.32
CA ILE A 127 -4.59 1.13 15.24
C ILE A 127 -4.01 0.75 13.88
N ILE A 128 -2.79 1.22 13.58
CA ILE A 128 -2.11 0.92 12.32
C ILE A 128 -1.85 -0.58 12.19
N ASN A 129 -1.35 -1.21 13.26
CA ASN A 129 -1.09 -2.65 13.28
C ASN A 129 -2.36 -3.47 13.06
N GLU A 130 -3.49 -3.06 13.67
CA GLU A 130 -4.78 -3.72 13.46
C GLU A 130 -5.23 -3.63 11.99
N LYS A 131 -5.12 -2.44 11.38
CA LYS A 131 -5.47 -2.23 9.98
C LYS A 131 -4.56 -2.99 9.03
N ASN A 132 -3.24 -2.95 9.25
CA ASN A 132 -2.27 -3.72 8.45
C ASN A 132 -2.51 -5.22 8.56
N LYS A 133 -2.90 -5.72 9.74
CA LYS A 133 -3.30 -7.13 9.93
C LYS A 133 -4.56 -7.48 9.14
N LYS A 134 -5.57 -6.62 9.14
CA LYS A 134 -6.80 -6.82 8.33
C LYS A 134 -6.48 -6.82 6.83
N LEU A 135 -5.63 -5.89 6.37
CA LEU A 135 -5.17 -5.83 4.99
C LEU A 135 -4.45 -7.11 4.55
N GLU A 136 -3.49 -7.58 5.35
CA GLU A 136 -2.75 -8.80 5.02
C GLU A 136 -3.67 -10.03 5.00
N GLU A 137 -4.70 -10.07 5.85
CA GLU A 137 -5.72 -11.11 5.80
C GLU A 137 -6.57 -11.05 4.52
N LEU A 138 -6.96 -9.85 4.06
CA LEU A 138 -7.66 -9.68 2.78
C LEU A 138 -6.79 -10.10 1.60
N LYS A 139 -5.52 -9.67 1.55
CA LYS A 139 -4.56 -10.12 0.53
C LYS A 139 -4.39 -11.64 0.57
N ARG A 140 -4.33 -12.25 1.77
CA ARG A 140 -4.23 -13.70 1.95
C ARG A 140 -5.44 -14.42 1.36
N LYS A 141 -6.65 -13.97 1.67
CA LYS A 141 -7.91 -14.53 1.10
C LYS A 141 -7.98 -14.34 -0.42
N GLY A 142 -7.55 -13.19 -0.93
CA GLY A 142 -7.44 -12.94 -2.36
C GLY A 142 -6.45 -13.89 -3.06
N ARG A 143 -5.30 -14.17 -2.44
CA ARG A 143 -4.34 -15.19 -2.94
C ARG A 143 -4.95 -16.59 -2.94
N GLU A 144 -5.69 -16.97 -1.90
CA GLU A 144 -6.40 -18.26 -1.84
C GLU A 144 -7.43 -18.40 -2.94
N TYR A 145 -8.22 -17.37 -3.21
CA TYR A 145 -9.21 -17.36 -4.29
C TYR A 145 -8.57 -17.73 -5.64
N PHE A 146 -7.46 -17.09 -6.01
CA PHE A 146 -6.73 -17.42 -7.23
C PHE A 146 -6.15 -18.83 -7.21
N LYS A 147 -5.61 -19.27 -6.07
CA LYS A 147 -5.12 -20.64 -5.92
C LYS A 147 -6.21 -21.68 -6.19
N TYR A 148 -7.44 -21.44 -5.71
CA TYR A 148 -8.56 -22.34 -5.96
C TYR A 148 -9.04 -22.30 -7.41
N LEU A 149 -9.03 -21.13 -8.05
CA LEU A 149 -9.28 -21.01 -9.49
C LEU A 149 -8.27 -21.82 -10.30
N ASP A 150 -6.98 -21.66 -10.02
CA ASP A 150 -5.90 -22.39 -10.69
C ASP A 150 -6.04 -23.91 -10.48
N GLU A 151 -6.33 -24.35 -9.26
CA GLU A 151 -6.55 -25.76 -8.94
C GLU A 151 -7.75 -26.32 -9.72
N LEU A 152 -8.87 -25.59 -9.77
CA LEU A 152 -10.06 -26.00 -10.54
C LEU A 152 -9.76 -26.08 -12.04
N GLU A 153 -9.00 -25.14 -12.59
CA GLU A 153 -8.58 -25.17 -14.00
C GLU A 153 -7.72 -26.39 -14.32
N ILE A 154 -6.71 -26.67 -13.48
CA ILE A 154 -5.84 -27.84 -13.62
C ILE A 154 -6.65 -29.14 -13.55
N LEU A 155 -7.55 -29.28 -12.57
CA LEU A 155 -8.38 -30.47 -12.42
C LEU A 155 -9.26 -30.72 -13.66
N ARG A 156 -9.84 -29.66 -14.24
CA ARG A 156 -10.64 -29.74 -15.46
C ARG A 156 -9.78 -30.11 -16.68
N ARG A 157 -8.59 -29.53 -16.80
CA ARG A 157 -7.66 -29.77 -17.91
C ARG A 157 -7.09 -31.19 -17.89
N GLU A 158 -6.62 -31.64 -16.74
CA GLU A 158 -5.96 -32.95 -16.57
C GLU A 158 -6.98 -34.11 -16.49
N LYS A 159 -8.28 -33.81 -16.43
CA LYS A 159 -9.38 -34.81 -16.32
C LYS A 159 -9.24 -35.77 -15.13
N VAL A 160 -8.50 -35.37 -14.09
CA VAL A 160 -8.31 -36.11 -12.83
C VAL A 160 -9.33 -35.73 -11.75
N ASN A 161 -10.34 -34.93 -12.14
CA ASN A 161 -11.37 -34.38 -11.28
C ASN A 161 -12.38 -35.44 -10.78
N THR A 162 -12.77 -35.35 -9.50
CA THR A 162 -13.97 -36.02 -8.98
C THR A 162 -15.06 -34.97 -8.70
N PRO A 163 -16.35 -35.24 -9.03
CA PRO A 163 -17.44 -34.26 -8.87
C PRO A 163 -17.48 -33.62 -7.48
N LYS A 164 -17.20 -34.41 -6.43
CA LYS A 164 -17.16 -33.94 -5.04
C LYS A 164 -16.05 -32.91 -4.78
N ARG A 165 -14.87 -33.07 -5.40
CA ARG A 165 -13.75 -32.13 -5.25
C ARG A 165 -14.00 -30.84 -6.00
N GLU A 166 -14.58 -30.92 -7.20
CA GLU A 166 -14.98 -29.74 -7.97
C GLU A 166 -16.03 -28.91 -7.23
N GLU A 167 -17.07 -29.54 -6.68
CA GLU A 167 -18.10 -28.86 -5.88
C GLU A 167 -17.51 -28.16 -4.64
N GLU A 168 -16.57 -28.82 -3.94
CA GLU A 168 -15.86 -28.22 -2.80
C GLU A 168 -15.04 -26.98 -3.21
N LEU A 169 -14.35 -27.04 -4.33
CA LEU A 169 -13.55 -25.92 -4.85
C LEU A 169 -14.43 -24.76 -5.31
N ILE A 170 -15.53 -25.04 -6.02
CA ILE A 170 -16.50 -24.02 -6.45
C ILE A 170 -17.05 -23.28 -5.23
N LYS A 171 -17.47 -23.99 -4.19
CA LYS A 171 -17.96 -23.36 -2.96
C LYS A 171 -16.91 -22.44 -2.31
N LYS A 172 -15.65 -22.89 -2.24
CA LYS A 172 -14.54 -22.08 -1.70
C LYS A 172 -14.25 -20.82 -2.53
N ILE A 173 -14.43 -20.90 -3.84
CA ILE A 173 -14.30 -19.79 -4.80
C ILE A 173 -15.45 -18.80 -4.57
N GLU A 174 -16.70 -19.27 -4.52
CA GLU A 174 -17.90 -18.44 -4.29
C GLU A 174 -17.81 -17.69 -2.95
N GLU A 175 -17.43 -18.37 -1.86
CA GLU A 175 -17.23 -17.75 -0.53
C GLU A 175 -16.20 -16.61 -0.52
N ARG A 176 -15.31 -16.56 -1.51
CA ARG A 176 -14.20 -15.60 -1.60
C ARG A 176 -14.29 -14.73 -2.84
N GLU A 177 -15.39 -14.79 -3.60
CA GLU A 177 -15.46 -14.17 -4.92
C GLU A 177 -15.26 -12.66 -4.85
N GLU A 178 -15.92 -12.00 -3.90
CA GLU A 178 -15.84 -10.54 -3.75
C GLU A 178 -14.41 -10.08 -3.42
N ILE A 179 -13.81 -10.65 -2.37
CA ILE A 179 -12.41 -10.37 -2.00
C ILE A 179 -11.44 -10.76 -3.13
N GLY A 180 -11.76 -11.84 -3.85
CA GLY A 180 -11.01 -12.29 -5.02
C GLY A 180 -11.02 -11.26 -6.15
N ARG A 181 -12.18 -10.65 -6.45
CA ARG A 181 -12.33 -9.59 -7.45
C ARG A 181 -11.59 -8.32 -7.05
N GLN A 182 -11.73 -7.89 -5.79
CA GLN A 182 -10.98 -6.74 -5.26
C GLN A 182 -9.47 -6.97 -5.35
N TYR A 183 -9.00 -8.17 -4.98
CA TYR A 183 -7.58 -8.51 -5.11
C TYR A 183 -7.11 -8.61 -6.57
N ALA A 184 -7.98 -9.05 -7.48
CA ALA A 184 -7.71 -9.04 -8.92
C ALA A 184 -7.54 -7.62 -9.45
N GLU A 185 -8.39 -6.70 -9.01
CA GLU A 185 -8.31 -5.29 -9.34
C GLU A 185 -7.04 -4.65 -8.79
N TYR A 186 -6.72 -4.87 -7.51
CA TYR A 186 -5.46 -4.48 -6.90
C TYR A 186 -4.26 -4.98 -7.74
N LYS A 187 -4.23 -6.27 -8.10
CA LYS A 187 -3.16 -6.84 -8.95
C LYS A 187 -3.11 -6.22 -10.35
N ARG A 188 -4.26 -5.98 -10.98
CA ARG A 188 -4.34 -5.36 -12.32
C ARG A 188 -3.83 -3.93 -12.28
N ASN A 189 -4.22 -3.16 -11.26
CA ASN A 189 -3.74 -1.82 -11.03
C ASN A 189 -2.23 -1.85 -10.83
N LEU A 190 -1.73 -2.68 -9.89
CA LEU A 190 -0.30 -2.88 -9.68
C LEU A 190 0.45 -3.25 -10.97
N LYS A 191 -0.06 -4.17 -11.81
CA LYS A 191 0.57 -4.55 -13.08
C LYS A 191 0.58 -3.42 -14.12
N LYS A 192 -0.54 -2.72 -14.29
CA LYS A 192 -0.63 -1.55 -15.19
C LYS A 192 0.37 -0.49 -14.73
N TRP A 193 0.44 -0.31 -13.42
CA TRP A 193 1.28 0.66 -12.75
C TRP A 193 2.76 0.31 -12.90
N ILE A 194 3.18 -0.93 -12.62
CA ILE A 194 4.52 -1.45 -12.92
C ILE A 194 4.90 -1.27 -14.40
N LYS A 195 3.99 -1.58 -15.33
CA LYS A 195 4.23 -1.43 -16.76
C LYS A 195 4.44 0.04 -17.15
N PHE A 196 3.65 0.92 -16.56
CA PHE A 196 3.80 2.37 -16.70
C PHE A 196 5.14 2.83 -16.11
N MET A 197 5.49 2.36 -14.92
CA MET A 197 6.72 2.71 -14.20
C MET A 197 7.99 2.26 -14.86
N LYS A 198 7.98 1.15 -15.61
CA LYS A 198 9.13 0.73 -16.42
C LYS A 198 9.61 1.83 -17.36
N LYS A 199 8.74 2.78 -17.75
CA LYS A 199 9.09 4.00 -18.50
C LYS A 199 9.97 4.98 -17.71
N TYR A 200 9.77 5.12 -16.40
CA TYR A 200 10.55 6.03 -15.54
C TYR A 200 11.80 5.35 -14.98
N LEU A 201 11.71 4.05 -14.67
CA LEU A 201 12.83 3.26 -14.16
C LEU A 201 13.99 3.13 -15.16
N THR A 202 13.71 3.20 -16.46
CA THR A 202 14.72 3.14 -17.54
C THR A 202 15.28 4.49 -17.95
N ASN A 203 14.62 5.60 -17.60
CA ASN A 203 14.99 6.95 -18.05
C ASN A 203 15.62 7.84 -16.98
N ASN A 204 15.76 7.36 -15.74
CA ASN A 204 16.45 8.11 -14.66
C ASN A 204 17.98 7.99 -14.78
N GLU A 205 18.57 8.59 -15.82
CA GLU A 205 19.97 9.05 -15.75
C GLU A 205 19.98 10.36 -14.95
N TYR A 206 20.59 10.35 -13.77
CA TYR A 206 20.73 11.54 -12.94
C TYR A 206 21.66 12.56 -13.59
N THR A 207 21.14 13.70 -14.00
CA THR A 207 21.93 14.95 -14.01
C THR A 207 21.67 15.69 -12.72
N TYR A 208 22.67 15.66 -11.83
CA TYR A 208 22.77 16.49 -10.63
C TYR A 208 22.88 17.98 -10.99
#